data_AF-A0A8J7RQE6-F1
#
_entry.id   AF-A0A8J7RQE6-F1
#
_cell.length_a   1.000
_cell.length_b   1.000
_cell.length_c   1.000
_cell.angle_alpha   90.00
_cell.angle_beta   90.00
_cell.angle_gamma   90.00
#
_symmetry.space_group_name_H-M   'P 1'
#
loop_
_entity.id
_entity.type
_entity.pdbx_description
1 polymer ?
#
loop_
_entity_poly.entity_id
_entity_poly.type
_entity_poly.pdbx_seq_one_letter_code
_entity_poly.pdbx_strand_id
1 'polypeptide(L)'
;MARPILILLTGIIAIFLMTDPALGHRSFGILYPESDADSIASGDAEVIERSGISWVLLQEIPSEETREAIQNYDLSAYVLIPEYYPVPYRLMSDKFGYFQRADSIMSNLTNYDFVKGFGLFSYGSWQERNLPGRLASLSEPYRSDRMIFTLDLRPLTGTRLDPFDGILLYVENAGELENRLAAGPDVTGVYYRPRSETLDLRDFQHLMSLMEDMRDIPVFFNRDWFLKNAGENEGNMKNNLSEITHYYQKVDDARFANPAPADQDRDLNGSMVLLFLFWLVYAGYYRMNPVYRKSIARFFLNYDFFVNDILLRRIRLPVDGLIMYAITCILAGILGFAISDMVLDPISREALMFYTPIIPYHWSSPGVFFLLFFAVTALLLGVQIIWIRIANRQHGHTDQISTFVLWPNHINFLIVTFGVILMRSFPDTLLASTLIVVFFGIMFVSFFTSAYNMRRIIPTSPFYMTGTYVLFILVSTTVLSWLIFGFDLLKAWDLAASLASA
;
A
#
# COMPACT_ATOMS: atom_id res chain seq x y z
N MET A 1 -17.87 8.21 -74.49
CA MET A 1 -18.35 8.55 -73.13
C MET A 1 -17.77 7.68 -71.99
N ALA A 2 -16.84 6.74 -72.24
CA ALA A 2 -16.34 5.83 -71.20
C ALA A 2 -15.11 6.29 -70.39
N ARG A 3 -14.38 7.33 -70.86
CA ARG A 3 -13.17 7.84 -70.18
C ARG A 3 -13.40 8.64 -68.89
N PRO A 4 -14.45 9.47 -68.72
CA PRO A 4 -14.62 10.23 -67.47
C PRO A 4 -15.05 9.35 -66.29
N ILE A 5 -15.73 8.23 -66.53
CA ILE A 5 -16.15 7.29 -65.48
C ILE A 5 -14.95 6.52 -64.92
N LEU A 6 -14.00 6.13 -65.78
CA LEU A 6 -12.79 5.42 -65.35
C LEU A 6 -11.88 6.29 -64.48
N ILE A 7 -11.76 7.59 -64.77
CA ILE A 7 -10.98 8.56 -63.99
C ILE A 7 -11.67 8.84 -62.64
N LEU A 8 -13.00 8.90 -62.61
CA LEU A 8 -13.74 9.06 -61.36
C LEU A 8 -13.61 7.82 -60.46
N LEU A 9 -13.67 6.61 -61.04
CA LEU A 9 -13.49 5.35 -60.30
C LEU A 9 -12.06 5.15 -59.80
N THR A 10 -11.04 5.54 -60.58
CA THR A 10 -9.64 5.50 -60.10
C THR A 10 -9.37 6.55 -59.04
N GLY A 11 -10.00 7.73 -59.12
CA GLY A 11 -9.95 8.74 -58.06
C GLY A 11 -10.60 8.26 -56.75
N ILE A 12 -11.76 7.60 -56.81
CA ILE A 12 -12.46 7.07 -55.63
C ILE A 12 -11.67 5.89 -55.01
N ILE A 13 -11.09 5.00 -55.83
CA ILE A 13 -10.25 3.90 -55.34
C ILE A 13 -8.94 4.42 -54.72
N ALA A 14 -8.36 5.49 -55.28
CA ALA A 14 -7.16 6.13 -54.69
C ALA A 14 -7.46 6.87 -53.38
N ILE A 15 -8.67 7.43 -53.21
CA ILE A 15 -9.12 8.07 -51.96
C ILE A 15 -9.44 7.01 -50.88
N PHE A 16 -9.84 5.80 -51.26
CA PHE A 16 -10.02 4.68 -50.32
C PHE A 16 -8.73 3.89 -50.03
N LEU A 17 -7.69 3.99 -50.87
CA LEU A 17 -6.37 3.37 -50.65
C LEU A 17 -5.37 4.28 -49.93
N MET A 18 -5.70 5.56 -49.74
CA MET A 18 -4.91 6.46 -48.90
C MET A 18 -5.58 6.54 -47.53
N THR A 19 -4.82 6.09 -46.53
CA THR A 19 -5.11 6.12 -45.09
C THR A 19 -6.08 5.06 -44.59
N ASP A 20 -5.67 3.79 -44.62
CA ASP A 20 -5.69 3.10 -43.33
C ASP A 20 -4.59 3.79 -42.51
N PRO A 21 -4.92 4.49 -41.39
CA PRO A 21 -3.86 4.81 -40.44
C PRO A 21 -3.20 3.48 -40.12
N ALA A 22 -1.87 3.41 -40.18
CA ALA A 22 -1.15 2.25 -39.66
C ALA A 22 -1.61 2.11 -38.21
N LEU A 23 -2.56 1.20 -37.96
CA LEU A 23 -3.10 0.97 -36.64
C LEU A 23 -1.91 0.51 -35.80
N GLY A 24 -1.62 1.27 -34.75
CA GLY A 24 -0.51 1.01 -33.84
C GLY A 24 -0.58 -0.43 -33.37
N HIS A 25 0.48 -1.20 -33.62
CA HIS A 25 0.59 -2.55 -33.08
C HIS A 25 0.74 -2.42 -31.57
N ARG A 26 0.04 -3.28 -30.81
CA ARG A 26 0.09 -3.25 -29.35
C ARG A 26 1.53 -3.44 -28.87
N SER A 27 1.99 -2.53 -28.02
CA SER A 27 3.34 -2.59 -27.45
C SER A 27 3.34 -3.29 -26.10
N PHE A 28 4.22 -4.28 -25.92
CA PHE A 28 4.40 -5.00 -24.66
C PHE A 28 5.84 -4.88 -24.18
N GLY A 29 6.02 -4.85 -22.85
CA GLY A 29 7.32 -4.73 -22.22
C GLY A 29 7.52 -5.60 -20.99
N ILE A 30 8.77 -5.76 -20.56
CA ILE A 30 9.14 -6.38 -19.28
C ILE A 30 9.85 -5.38 -18.39
N LEU A 31 9.47 -5.33 -17.11
CA LEU A 31 10.20 -4.64 -16.05
C LEU A 31 11.29 -5.56 -15.48
N TYR A 32 12.53 -5.10 -15.56
CA TYR A 32 13.71 -5.73 -14.97
C TYR A 32 14.08 -5.05 -13.66
N PRO A 33 13.99 -5.76 -12.52
CA PRO A 33 14.38 -5.21 -11.22
C PRO A 33 15.90 -5.02 -11.14
N GLU A 34 16.34 -4.20 -10.17
CA GLU A 34 17.74 -3.80 -9.99
C GLU A 34 18.71 -4.99 -9.85
N SER A 35 18.30 -6.13 -9.29
CA SER A 35 19.18 -7.30 -9.15
C SER A 35 19.37 -8.12 -10.43
N ASP A 36 18.56 -7.86 -11.46
CA ASP A 36 18.36 -8.81 -12.56
C ASP A 36 18.57 -8.18 -13.94
N ALA A 37 19.09 -6.96 -14.05
CA ALA A 37 19.27 -6.29 -15.35
C ALA A 37 20.11 -7.13 -16.33
N ASP A 38 21.16 -7.81 -15.84
CA ASP A 38 22.03 -8.68 -16.61
C ASP A 38 21.36 -9.99 -17.07
N SER A 39 20.15 -10.30 -16.57
CA SER A 39 19.42 -11.51 -16.99
C SER A 39 18.97 -11.46 -18.46
N ILE A 40 18.81 -10.26 -19.02
CA ILE A 40 18.50 -10.06 -20.45
C ILE A 40 19.58 -10.73 -21.32
N ALA A 41 20.84 -10.60 -20.94
CA ALA A 41 21.97 -11.15 -21.68
C ALA A 41 22.13 -12.67 -21.52
N SER A 42 21.48 -13.30 -20.53
CA SER A 42 21.78 -14.69 -20.12
C SER A 42 20.70 -15.73 -20.43
N GLY A 43 19.61 -15.38 -21.14
CA GLY A 43 18.68 -16.37 -21.69
C GLY A 43 17.24 -15.92 -21.87
N ASP A 44 16.82 -14.83 -21.23
CA ASP A 44 15.44 -14.33 -21.34
C ASP A 44 15.09 -13.82 -22.75
N ALA A 45 16.11 -13.41 -23.51
CA ALA A 45 15.94 -12.75 -24.80
C ALA A 45 15.20 -13.60 -25.85
N GLU A 46 15.39 -14.92 -25.85
CA GLU A 46 14.66 -15.81 -26.78
C GLU A 46 13.17 -15.87 -26.45
N VAL A 47 12.82 -15.85 -25.15
CA VAL A 47 11.42 -15.83 -24.70
C VAL A 47 10.79 -14.47 -25.03
N ILE A 48 11.52 -13.37 -24.84
CA ILE A 48 11.10 -12.00 -25.19
C ILE A 48 10.77 -11.90 -26.68
N GLU A 49 11.71 -12.30 -27.54
CA GLU A 49 11.55 -12.25 -28.99
C GLU A 49 10.34 -13.07 -29.46
N ARG A 50 10.20 -14.30 -28.96
CA ARG A 50 9.06 -15.18 -29.30
C ARG A 50 7.71 -14.64 -28.84
N SER A 51 7.70 -13.88 -27.75
CA SER A 51 6.50 -13.27 -27.17
C SER A 51 6.08 -11.97 -27.87
N GLY A 52 6.91 -11.47 -28.80
CA GLY A 52 6.70 -10.19 -29.45
C GLY A 52 7.00 -8.99 -28.55
N ILE A 53 7.66 -9.19 -27.42
CA ILE A 53 7.99 -8.08 -26.52
C ILE A 53 9.01 -7.18 -27.20
N SER A 54 8.69 -5.89 -27.26
CA SER A 54 9.50 -4.87 -27.93
C SER A 54 9.99 -3.78 -26.97
N TRP A 55 9.56 -3.83 -25.71
CA TRP A 55 9.92 -2.85 -24.70
C TRP A 55 10.59 -3.48 -23.47
N VAL A 56 11.49 -2.73 -22.84
CA VAL A 56 12.05 -3.06 -21.53
C VAL A 56 11.99 -1.84 -20.62
N LEU A 57 11.66 -2.05 -19.35
CA LEU A 57 11.73 -1.05 -18.30
C LEU A 57 12.82 -1.44 -17.32
N LEU A 58 13.93 -0.71 -17.34
CA LEU A 58 15.12 -1.00 -16.55
C LEU A 58 15.10 -0.18 -15.25
N GLN A 59 15.26 -0.83 -14.10
CA GLN A 59 15.39 -0.15 -12.79
C GLN A 59 16.85 0.13 -12.39
N GLU A 60 17.81 -0.24 -13.22
CA GLU A 60 19.25 0.02 -13.02
C GLU A 60 19.89 0.53 -14.32
N ILE A 61 21.10 1.07 -14.19
CA ILE A 61 21.98 1.36 -15.33
C ILE A 61 22.34 0.03 -15.99
N PRO A 62 21.97 -0.20 -17.26
CA PRO A 62 22.29 -1.46 -17.91
C PRO A 62 23.81 -1.60 -18.10
N SER A 63 24.33 -2.80 -17.84
CA SER A 63 25.70 -3.19 -18.18
C SER A 63 25.95 -3.08 -19.69
N GLU A 64 27.21 -3.11 -20.10
CA GLU A 64 27.55 -3.13 -21.53
C GLU A 64 26.92 -4.32 -22.26
N GLU A 65 26.97 -5.52 -21.66
CA GLU A 65 26.34 -6.73 -22.19
C GLU A 65 24.82 -6.57 -22.33
N THR A 66 24.16 -5.99 -21.33
CA THR A 66 22.71 -5.71 -21.38
C THR A 66 22.37 -4.71 -22.48
N ARG A 67 23.19 -3.67 -22.67
CA ARG A 67 22.99 -2.68 -23.74
C ARG A 67 23.15 -3.29 -25.12
N GLU A 68 24.17 -4.12 -25.31
CA GLU A 68 24.37 -4.87 -26.56
C GLU A 68 23.20 -5.80 -26.84
N ALA A 69 22.69 -6.51 -25.82
CA ALA A 69 21.52 -7.35 -25.98
C ALA A 69 20.29 -6.54 -26.43
N ILE A 70 19.97 -5.45 -25.74
CA ILE A 70 18.83 -4.57 -26.10
C ILE A 70 18.94 -4.09 -27.56
N GLN A 71 20.13 -3.70 -28.00
CA GLN A 71 20.38 -3.29 -29.39
C GLN A 71 20.24 -4.45 -30.38
N ASN A 72 20.79 -5.61 -30.06
CA ASN A 72 20.76 -6.80 -30.94
C ASN A 72 19.34 -7.31 -31.18
N TYR A 73 18.46 -7.19 -30.18
CA TYR A 73 17.05 -7.58 -30.27
C TYR A 73 16.10 -6.43 -30.67
N ASP A 74 16.65 -5.26 -31.06
CA ASP A 74 15.88 -4.06 -31.45
C ASP A 74 14.82 -3.64 -30.42
N LEU A 75 15.15 -3.79 -29.13
CA LEU A 75 14.26 -3.47 -28.03
C LEU A 75 14.31 -1.97 -27.72
N SER A 76 13.16 -1.37 -27.43
CA SER A 76 13.06 -0.01 -26.89
C SER A 76 13.10 -0.04 -25.36
N ALA A 77 13.83 0.89 -24.75
CA ALA A 77 14.01 0.93 -23.30
C ALA A 77 13.46 2.21 -22.67
N TYR A 78 12.74 2.02 -21.58
CA TYR A 78 12.58 3.03 -20.54
C TYR A 78 13.54 2.76 -19.40
N VAL A 79 14.19 3.80 -18.90
CA VAL A 79 15.16 3.69 -17.79
C VAL A 79 14.63 4.44 -16.59
N LEU A 80 14.33 3.71 -15.52
CA LEU A 80 13.87 4.26 -14.25
C LEU A 80 15.07 4.46 -13.32
N ILE A 81 15.27 5.70 -12.88
CA ILE A 81 16.29 6.06 -11.90
C ILE A 81 15.89 5.39 -10.57
N PRO A 82 16.81 4.68 -9.87
CA PRO A 82 16.51 3.88 -8.69
C PRO A 82 16.28 4.76 -7.45
N GLU A 83 15.18 5.49 -7.47
CA GLU A 83 14.69 6.30 -6.37
C GLU A 83 13.23 5.94 -6.10
N TYR A 84 12.98 5.37 -4.94
CA TYR A 84 11.67 4.87 -4.54
C TYR A 84 11.11 5.72 -3.41
N TYR A 85 9.80 5.97 -3.48
CA TYR A 85 9.06 6.68 -2.45
C TYR A 85 9.64 8.06 -2.09
N PRO A 86 10.19 8.87 -3.03
CA PRO A 86 10.83 10.10 -2.63
C PRO A 86 9.84 11.11 -2.03
N VAL A 87 10.34 11.85 -1.05
CA VAL A 87 9.64 12.96 -0.40
C VAL A 87 10.43 14.26 -0.61
N PRO A 88 9.77 15.43 -0.70
CA PRO A 88 10.41 16.65 -1.19
C PRO A 88 11.66 17.06 -0.42
N TYR A 89 11.62 16.98 0.92
CA TYR A 89 12.74 17.40 1.75
C TYR A 89 13.97 16.47 1.61
N ARG A 90 13.75 15.18 1.28
CA ARG A 90 14.84 14.20 1.09
C ARG A 90 15.53 14.44 -0.25
N LEU A 91 14.75 14.60 -1.32
CA LEU A 91 15.29 14.97 -2.64
C LEU A 91 16.02 16.31 -2.61
N MET A 92 15.47 17.28 -1.86
CA MET A 92 16.08 18.61 -1.76
C MET A 92 17.35 18.67 -0.91
N SER A 93 17.63 17.64 -0.10
CA SER A 93 18.82 17.58 0.75
C SER A 93 20.06 17.29 -0.08
N ASP A 94 21.05 18.19 -0.06
CA ASP A 94 22.32 18.01 -0.78
C ASP A 94 23.05 16.71 -0.39
N LYS A 95 22.83 16.23 0.84
CA LYS A 95 23.37 14.95 1.32
C LYS A 95 22.88 13.74 0.54
N PHE A 96 21.73 13.87 -0.12
CA PHE A 96 21.09 12.77 -0.82
C PHE A 96 21.66 12.55 -2.22
N GLY A 97 22.29 13.57 -2.82
CA GLY A 97 23.01 13.45 -4.10
C GLY A 97 22.18 13.02 -5.29
N TYR A 98 20.85 12.95 -5.15
CA TYR A 98 19.94 12.41 -6.17
C TYR A 98 20.07 13.11 -7.51
N PHE A 99 20.03 14.45 -7.53
CA PHE A 99 20.10 15.22 -8.77
C PHE A 99 21.40 14.97 -9.55
N GLN A 100 22.54 14.86 -8.87
CA GLN A 100 23.83 14.57 -9.51
C GLN A 100 23.87 13.15 -10.07
N ARG A 101 23.31 12.18 -9.32
CA ARG A 101 23.23 10.79 -9.77
C ARG A 101 22.30 10.66 -10.98
N ALA A 102 21.12 11.28 -10.91
CA ALA A 102 20.14 11.29 -11.98
C ALA A 102 20.71 11.87 -13.27
N ASP A 103 21.32 13.05 -13.18
CA ASP A 103 21.97 13.71 -14.32
C ASP A 103 23.10 12.86 -14.92
N SER A 104 23.94 12.25 -14.07
CA SER A 104 24.98 11.32 -14.52
C SER A 104 24.40 10.13 -15.29
N ILE A 105 23.33 9.51 -14.80
CA ILE A 105 22.68 8.38 -15.47
C ILE A 105 22.08 8.81 -16.81
N MET A 106 21.31 9.89 -16.82
CA MET A 106 20.62 10.38 -18.01
C MET A 106 21.60 10.84 -19.09
N SER A 107 22.66 11.56 -18.72
CA SER A 107 23.69 12.00 -19.65
C SER A 107 24.47 10.84 -20.27
N ASN A 108 24.77 9.80 -19.48
CA ASN A 108 25.45 8.60 -19.97
C ASN A 108 24.60 7.78 -20.94
N LEU A 109 23.28 7.74 -20.74
CA LEU A 109 22.36 6.89 -21.51
C LEU A 109 21.67 7.61 -22.67
N THR A 110 21.70 8.94 -22.71
CA THR A 110 21.03 9.75 -23.74
C THR A 110 21.49 9.43 -25.17
N ASN A 111 22.76 9.11 -25.36
CA ASN A 111 23.32 8.86 -26.69
C ASN A 111 22.89 7.51 -27.30
N TYR A 112 22.12 6.69 -26.58
CA TYR A 112 21.65 5.41 -27.08
C TYR A 112 20.24 5.54 -27.67
N ASP A 113 20.08 5.23 -28.95
CA ASP A 113 18.80 5.36 -29.67
C ASP A 113 17.69 4.45 -29.15
N PHE A 114 18.05 3.33 -28.53
CA PHE A 114 17.09 2.41 -27.92
C PHE A 114 16.43 3.01 -26.67
N VAL A 115 17.06 3.97 -25.99
CA VAL A 115 16.49 4.63 -24.82
C VAL A 115 15.44 5.64 -25.30
N LYS A 116 14.18 5.40 -24.98
CA LYS A 116 13.05 6.25 -25.39
C LYS A 116 12.58 7.20 -24.29
N GLY A 117 12.89 6.90 -23.04
CA GLY A 117 12.47 7.74 -21.92
C GLY A 117 13.14 7.44 -20.60
N PHE A 118 13.07 8.40 -19.69
CA PHE A 118 13.62 8.37 -18.35
C PHE A 118 12.53 8.54 -17.30
N GLY A 119 12.43 7.55 -16.41
CA GLY A 119 11.61 7.63 -15.21
C GLY A 119 12.43 8.25 -14.09
N LEU A 120 12.02 9.39 -13.53
CA LEU A 120 12.87 10.05 -12.52
C LEU A 120 12.81 9.36 -11.15
N PHE A 121 11.68 8.74 -10.81
CA PHE A 121 11.49 7.98 -9.57
C PHE A 121 10.18 7.17 -9.61
N SER A 122 9.95 6.39 -8.56
CA SER A 122 8.71 5.63 -8.35
C SER A 122 7.97 6.06 -7.09
N TYR A 123 6.65 6.22 -7.18
CA TYR A 123 5.71 6.38 -6.05
C TYR A 123 6.04 7.55 -5.10
N GLY A 124 6.56 8.67 -5.61
CA GLY A 124 7.01 9.80 -4.79
C GLY A 124 5.93 10.85 -4.48
N SER A 125 5.99 11.55 -3.35
CA SER A 125 5.19 12.76 -3.14
C SER A 125 5.91 13.96 -3.75
N TRP A 126 5.65 14.25 -5.02
CA TRP A 126 6.45 15.21 -5.77
C TRP A 126 5.73 16.52 -6.10
N GLN A 127 4.41 16.56 -5.99
CA GLN A 127 3.57 17.74 -6.25
C GLN A 127 3.70 18.83 -5.18
N GLU A 128 4.47 18.58 -4.13
CA GLU A 128 4.67 19.50 -3.03
C GLU A 128 5.79 20.53 -3.32
N ARG A 129 5.41 21.82 -3.29
CA ARG A 129 6.31 22.99 -3.24
C ARG A 129 7.28 23.08 -4.43
N ASN A 130 8.55 23.40 -4.18
CA ASN A 130 9.58 23.74 -5.17
C ASN A 130 10.17 22.53 -5.92
N LEU A 131 9.73 21.31 -5.59
CA LEU A 131 10.29 20.09 -6.18
C LEU A 131 10.04 19.97 -7.69
N PRO A 132 8.84 20.28 -8.22
CA PRO A 132 8.60 20.30 -9.67
C PRO A 132 9.59 21.19 -10.42
N GLY A 133 9.89 22.40 -9.91
CA GLY A 133 10.85 23.30 -10.55
C GLY A 133 12.28 22.77 -10.58
N ARG A 134 12.71 22.05 -9.54
CA ARG A 134 14.03 21.38 -9.54
C ARG A 134 14.07 20.17 -10.46
N LEU A 135 13.01 19.36 -10.46
CA LEU A 135 12.87 18.24 -11.38
C LEU A 135 12.81 18.72 -12.83
N ALA A 136 12.14 19.84 -13.11
CA ALA A 136 12.12 20.49 -14.42
C ALA A 136 13.53 20.90 -14.84
N SER A 137 14.28 21.54 -13.94
CA SER A 137 15.66 21.94 -14.22
C SER A 137 16.58 20.75 -14.51
N LEU A 138 16.30 19.58 -13.91
CA LEU A 138 17.00 18.33 -14.17
C LEU A 138 16.59 17.70 -15.52
N SER A 139 15.29 17.74 -15.85
CA SER A 139 14.75 17.01 -16.99
C SER A 139 14.78 17.79 -18.31
N GLU A 140 14.74 19.12 -18.25
CA GLU A 140 14.69 20.01 -19.43
C GLU A 140 15.78 19.71 -20.49
N PRO A 141 17.05 19.42 -20.12
CA PRO A 141 18.07 19.09 -21.12
C PRO A 141 17.78 17.82 -21.93
N TYR A 142 16.88 16.97 -21.45
CA TYR A 142 16.60 15.64 -22.01
C TYR A 142 15.22 15.55 -22.68
N ARG A 143 14.31 16.50 -22.43
CA ARG A 143 12.93 16.52 -22.92
C ARG A 143 12.79 16.66 -24.43
N SER A 144 13.79 17.19 -25.14
CA SER A 144 13.73 17.38 -26.59
C SER A 144 13.65 16.06 -27.35
N ASP A 145 14.30 15.02 -26.82
CA ASP A 145 14.53 13.77 -27.55
C ASP A 145 14.07 12.54 -26.78
N ARG A 146 13.73 12.68 -25.49
CA ARG A 146 13.37 11.58 -24.60
C ARG A 146 12.16 11.97 -23.77
N MET A 147 11.28 10.99 -23.58
CA MET A 147 10.14 11.14 -22.70
C MET A 147 10.59 11.15 -21.23
N ILE A 148 10.09 12.09 -20.45
CA ILE A 148 10.30 12.15 -19.01
C ILE A 148 9.03 11.66 -18.33
N PHE A 149 9.15 10.68 -17.43
CA PHE A 149 8.00 10.10 -16.75
C PHE A 149 8.26 9.83 -15.28
N THR A 150 7.20 9.46 -14.56
CA THR A 150 7.25 8.90 -13.21
C THR A 150 6.44 7.62 -13.16
N LEU A 151 6.86 6.64 -12.37
CA LEU A 151 6.04 5.48 -12.03
C LEU A 151 5.16 5.86 -10.84
N ASP A 152 3.84 5.78 -10.99
CA ASP A 152 2.89 6.20 -9.95
C ASP A 152 1.63 5.33 -9.93
N LEU A 153 0.91 5.39 -8.81
CA LEU A 153 -0.43 4.83 -8.66
C LEU A 153 -1.51 5.87 -8.96
N ARG A 154 -1.19 7.15 -8.74
CA ARG A 154 -2.18 8.23 -8.81
C ARG A 154 -2.45 8.63 -10.27
N PRO A 155 -3.71 8.76 -10.70
CA PRO A 155 -4.04 9.23 -12.03
C PRO A 155 -3.92 10.76 -12.09
N LEU A 156 -2.76 11.27 -12.49
CA LEU A 156 -2.49 12.72 -12.57
C LEU A 156 -2.71 13.25 -14.00
N THR A 157 -3.14 14.52 -14.12
CA THR A 157 -3.45 15.18 -15.40
C THR A 157 -2.96 16.62 -15.49
N GLY A 158 -2.59 17.05 -16.69
CA GLY A 158 -2.39 18.45 -17.05
C GLY A 158 -1.31 19.15 -16.22
N THR A 159 -1.62 20.31 -15.61
CA THR A 159 -0.63 21.09 -14.83
C THR A 159 -0.11 20.36 -13.59
N ARG A 160 -0.77 19.27 -13.17
CA ARG A 160 -0.29 18.41 -12.08
C ARG A 160 0.78 17.43 -12.53
N LEU A 161 1.09 17.41 -13.82
CA LEU A 161 2.05 16.52 -14.45
C LEU A 161 3.44 17.17 -14.60
N ASP A 162 3.56 18.49 -14.84
CA ASP A 162 4.86 19.15 -15.02
C ASP A 162 5.82 18.89 -13.83
N PRO A 163 7.04 18.35 -14.03
CA PRO A 163 7.82 18.23 -15.28
C PRO A 163 7.77 16.86 -15.98
N PHE A 164 6.70 16.15 -15.71
CA PHE A 164 6.14 14.98 -16.39
C PHE A 164 5.79 15.22 -17.85
N ASP A 165 6.21 14.38 -18.78
CA ASP A 165 5.53 14.24 -20.09
C ASP A 165 4.40 13.20 -19.99
N GLY A 166 4.48 12.29 -19.01
CA GLY A 166 3.41 11.36 -18.66
C GLY A 166 3.74 10.46 -17.47
N ILE A 167 2.81 9.55 -17.17
CA ILE A 167 2.92 8.61 -16.05
C ILE A 167 2.88 7.17 -16.55
N LEU A 168 3.77 6.37 -16.00
CA LEU A 168 3.69 4.92 -16.08
C LEU A 168 2.80 4.44 -14.93
N LEU A 169 1.56 4.06 -15.25
CA LEU A 169 0.56 3.69 -14.24
C LEU A 169 0.78 2.26 -13.78
N TYR A 170 1.10 2.06 -12.51
CA TYR A 170 1.04 0.73 -11.89
C TYR A 170 -0.42 0.28 -11.79
N VAL A 171 -0.75 -0.98 -12.05
CA VAL A 171 -2.09 -1.55 -11.81
C VAL A 171 -1.99 -3.04 -11.47
N GLU A 172 -2.85 -3.52 -10.57
CA GLU A 172 -2.93 -4.94 -10.19
C GLU A 172 -4.06 -5.69 -10.90
N ASN A 173 -5.06 -4.98 -11.42
CA ASN A 173 -6.19 -5.56 -12.14
C ASN A 173 -6.81 -4.55 -13.12
N ALA A 174 -7.64 -5.04 -14.03
CA ALA A 174 -8.29 -4.21 -15.04
C ALA A 174 -9.28 -3.19 -14.45
N GLY A 175 -9.96 -3.53 -13.34
CA GLY A 175 -10.90 -2.60 -12.69
C GLY A 175 -10.20 -1.38 -12.09
N GLU A 176 -9.00 -1.57 -11.54
CA GLU A 176 -8.13 -0.47 -11.07
C GLU A 176 -7.71 0.43 -12.24
N LEU A 177 -7.31 -0.16 -13.37
CA LEU A 177 -7.01 0.59 -14.58
C LEU A 177 -8.22 1.40 -15.06
N GLU A 178 -9.40 0.79 -15.15
CA GLU A 178 -10.65 1.46 -15.56
C GLU A 178 -10.94 2.69 -14.69
N ASN A 179 -10.89 2.52 -13.37
CA ASN A 179 -11.10 3.61 -12.41
C ASN A 179 -10.09 4.74 -12.59
N ARG A 180 -8.82 4.39 -12.86
CA ARG A 180 -7.74 5.38 -13.05
C ARG A 180 -7.85 6.09 -14.39
N LEU A 181 -8.15 5.38 -15.47
CA LEU A 181 -8.38 5.97 -16.79
C LEU A 181 -9.61 6.88 -16.81
N ALA A 182 -10.63 6.60 -15.99
CA ALA A 182 -11.80 7.48 -15.85
C ALA A 182 -11.46 8.89 -15.35
N ALA A 183 -10.32 9.07 -14.67
CA ALA A 183 -9.80 10.38 -14.28
C ALA A 183 -9.06 11.12 -15.42
N GLY A 184 -8.90 10.48 -16.58
CA GLY A 184 -8.25 11.01 -17.78
C GLY A 184 -6.73 11.25 -17.70
N PRO A 185 -5.92 10.41 -17.02
CA PRO A 185 -4.49 10.62 -16.81
C PRO A 185 -3.69 10.73 -18.12
N ASP A 186 -2.58 11.48 -18.09
CA ASP A 186 -1.61 11.53 -19.19
C ASP A 186 -0.69 10.29 -19.10
N VAL A 187 -1.15 9.16 -19.64
CA VAL A 187 -0.49 7.85 -19.53
C VAL A 187 0.56 7.66 -20.61
N THR A 188 1.75 7.19 -20.21
CA THR A 188 2.85 6.84 -21.13
C THR A 188 3.25 5.37 -21.09
N GLY A 189 2.73 4.63 -20.11
CA GLY A 189 2.87 3.20 -19.98
C GLY A 189 1.92 2.66 -18.92
N VAL A 190 1.64 1.37 -18.98
CA VAL A 190 0.92 0.67 -17.90
C VAL A 190 1.82 -0.43 -17.38
N TYR A 191 2.11 -0.44 -16.08
CA TYR A 191 2.81 -1.54 -15.43
C TYR A 191 1.80 -2.45 -14.74
N TYR A 192 1.52 -3.59 -15.36
CA TYR A 192 0.61 -4.60 -14.85
C TYR A 192 1.33 -5.62 -13.98
N ARG A 193 0.95 -5.67 -12.70
CA ARG A 193 1.47 -6.64 -11.72
C ARG A 193 0.32 -7.24 -10.93
N PRO A 194 -0.31 -8.31 -11.43
CA PRO A 194 -1.44 -8.92 -10.74
C PRO A 194 -1.05 -9.53 -9.40
N ARG A 195 -1.98 -9.52 -8.45
CA ARG A 195 -1.80 -10.16 -7.13
C ARG A 195 -1.66 -11.67 -7.23
N SER A 196 -2.34 -12.27 -8.20
CA SER A 196 -2.25 -13.71 -8.45
C SER A 196 -0.95 -14.05 -9.18
N GLU A 197 -0.28 -15.09 -8.72
CA GLU A 197 0.86 -15.66 -9.44
C GLU A 197 0.45 -16.36 -10.75
N THR A 198 -0.85 -16.65 -10.92
CA THR A 198 -1.41 -17.27 -12.12
C THR A 198 -2.08 -16.24 -13.02
N LEU A 199 -2.00 -16.45 -14.34
CA LEU A 199 -2.67 -15.62 -15.33
C LEU A 199 -4.21 -15.74 -15.24
N ASP A 200 -4.89 -14.66 -14.87
CA ASP A 200 -6.32 -14.50 -15.10
C ASP A 200 -6.55 -13.90 -16.48
N LEU A 201 -6.90 -14.76 -17.45
CA LEU A 201 -7.11 -14.33 -18.84
C LEU A 201 -8.28 -13.34 -18.97
N ARG A 202 -9.29 -13.42 -18.11
CA ARG A 202 -10.46 -12.51 -18.17
C ARG A 202 -10.06 -11.11 -17.75
N ASP A 203 -9.31 -11.00 -16.65
CA ASP A 203 -8.78 -9.72 -16.20
C ASP A 203 -7.82 -9.13 -17.24
N PHE A 204 -6.91 -9.94 -17.78
CA PHE A 204 -5.99 -9.52 -18.82
C PHE A 204 -6.70 -9.02 -20.09
N GLN A 205 -7.73 -9.74 -20.57
CA GLN A 205 -8.54 -9.28 -21.71
C GLN A 205 -9.26 -7.97 -21.44
N HIS A 206 -9.80 -7.81 -20.22
CA HIS A 206 -10.46 -6.59 -19.83
C HIS A 206 -9.45 -5.42 -19.85
N LEU A 207 -8.24 -5.63 -19.30
CA LEU A 207 -7.14 -4.68 -19.36
C LEU A 207 -6.80 -4.31 -20.81
N MET A 208 -6.69 -5.31 -21.69
CA MET A 208 -6.43 -5.09 -23.12
C MET A 208 -7.55 -4.31 -23.81
N SER A 209 -8.82 -4.51 -23.43
CA SER A 209 -9.94 -3.75 -24.00
C SER A 209 -9.95 -2.29 -23.55
N LEU A 210 -9.54 -2.01 -22.31
CA LEU A 210 -9.41 -0.63 -21.81
C LEU A 210 -8.28 0.14 -22.53
N MET A 211 -7.28 -0.57 -23.04
CA MET A 211 -6.14 -0.03 -23.77
C MET A 211 -6.37 0.04 -25.30
N GLU A 212 -7.58 -0.25 -25.79
CA GLU A 212 -7.87 -0.33 -27.23
C GLU A 212 -7.69 0.99 -27.97
N ASP A 213 -7.99 2.11 -27.31
CA ASP A 213 -7.79 3.48 -27.83
C ASP A 213 -6.34 3.99 -27.66
N MET A 214 -5.49 3.20 -27.00
CA MET A 214 -4.14 3.57 -26.55
C MET A 214 -3.09 2.53 -26.97
N ARG A 215 -3.20 2.00 -28.19
CA ARG A 215 -2.40 0.84 -28.65
C ARG A 215 -0.89 1.10 -28.66
N ASP A 216 -0.49 2.35 -28.86
CA ASP A 216 0.92 2.78 -28.88
C ASP A 216 1.55 2.84 -27.47
N ILE A 217 0.72 2.80 -26.41
CA ILE A 217 1.20 2.86 -25.04
C ILE A 217 1.62 1.46 -24.58
N PRO A 218 2.90 1.25 -24.19
CA PRO A 218 3.40 -0.06 -23.80
C PRO A 218 2.78 -0.55 -22.48
N VAL A 219 2.43 -1.83 -22.45
CA VAL A 219 2.05 -2.55 -21.22
C VAL A 219 3.24 -3.39 -20.73
N PHE A 220 3.80 -3.00 -19.58
CA PHE A 220 4.92 -3.66 -18.93
C PHE A 220 4.43 -4.73 -17.95
N PHE A 221 5.11 -5.87 -17.93
CA PHE A 221 4.90 -6.95 -16.97
C PHE A 221 6.08 -7.09 -16.03
N ASN A 222 5.85 -7.58 -14.81
CA ASN A 222 6.95 -8.03 -13.97
C ASN A 222 7.63 -9.25 -14.61
N ARG A 223 8.96 -9.25 -14.69
CA ARG A 223 9.76 -10.33 -15.28
C ARG A 223 9.39 -11.71 -14.77
N ASP A 224 9.47 -11.94 -13.47
CA ASP A 224 9.28 -13.26 -12.87
C ASP A 224 7.86 -13.79 -13.11
N TRP A 225 6.86 -12.91 -12.96
CA TRP A 225 5.48 -13.25 -13.26
C TRP A 225 5.27 -13.57 -14.75
N PHE A 226 5.86 -12.77 -15.64
CA PHE A 226 5.78 -12.99 -17.08
C PHE A 226 6.40 -14.34 -17.46
N LEU A 227 7.66 -14.58 -17.07
CA LEU A 227 8.38 -15.82 -17.39
C LEU A 227 7.66 -17.06 -16.83
N LYS A 228 7.14 -16.97 -15.60
CA LYS A 228 6.32 -18.04 -14.98
C LYS A 228 5.07 -18.38 -15.80
N ASN A 229 4.46 -17.40 -16.45
CA ASN A 229 3.26 -17.58 -17.27
C ASN A 229 3.55 -17.69 -18.78
N ALA A 230 4.81 -17.51 -19.20
CA ALA A 230 5.26 -17.57 -20.58
C ALA A 230 5.85 -18.95 -20.99
N GLY A 231 6.13 -19.87 -20.04
CA GLY A 231 6.85 -21.12 -20.31
C GLY A 231 6.31 -22.42 -19.65
N GLU A 232 6.33 -23.50 -20.44
CA GLU A 232 6.41 -24.95 -20.13
C GLU A 232 5.43 -25.67 -19.18
N ASN A 233 4.24 -25.15 -18.88
CA ASN A 233 3.16 -26.06 -18.45
C ASN A 233 2.60 -26.79 -19.69
N GLU A 234 3.29 -27.85 -20.13
CA GLU A 234 3.02 -28.69 -21.32
C GLU A 234 1.56 -29.20 -21.46
N GLY A 235 0.71 -29.01 -20.46
CA GLY A 235 -0.69 -29.43 -20.47
C GLY A 235 -1.73 -28.37 -20.86
N ASN A 236 -1.40 -27.07 -20.92
CA ASN A 236 -2.44 -26.03 -21.05
C ASN A 236 -2.01 -24.80 -21.88
N MET A 237 -1.80 -25.01 -23.19
CA MET A 237 -1.56 -23.95 -24.20
C MET A 237 -2.53 -22.76 -24.11
N LYS A 238 -3.74 -22.95 -23.55
CA LYS A 238 -4.77 -21.90 -23.42
C LYS A 238 -4.37 -20.70 -22.54
N ASN A 239 -3.33 -20.84 -21.71
CA ASN A 239 -2.88 -19.80 -20.78
C ASN A 239 -1.42 -19.38 -21.00
N ASN A 240 -0.84 -19.66 -22.18
CA ASN A 240 0.53 -19.26 -22.48
C ASN A 240 0.60 -17.76 -22.80
N LEU A 241 1.14 -16.96 -21.87
CA LEU A 241 1.18 -15.51 -22.00
C LEU A 241 2.03 -15.04 -23.19
N SER A 242 3.07 -15.80 -23.57
CA SER A 242 3.91 -15.49 -24.74
C SER A 242 3.11 -15.53 -26.05
N GLU A 243 2.31 -16.58 -26.23
CA GLU A 243 1.44 -16.72 -27.41
C GLU A 243 0.32 -15.67 -27.41
N ILE A 244 -0.24 -15.37 -26.23
CA ILE A 244 -1.31 -14.39 -26.07
C ILE A 244 -0.82 -12.99 -26.44
N THR A 245 0.31 -12.57 -25.89
CA THR A 245 0.92 -11.25 -26.18
C THR A 245 1.26 -11.13 -27.66
N HIS A 246 1.93 -12.13 -28.24
CA HIS A 246 2.23 -12.16 -29.68
C HIS A 246 0.99 -12.07 -30.57
N TYR A 247 -0.11 -12.75 -30.18
CA TYR A 247 -1.36 -12.70 -30.93
C TYR A 247 -2.01 -11.32 -30.87
N TYR A 248 -2.00 -10.66 -29.70
CA TYR A 248 -2.50 -9.28 -29.53
C TYR A 248 -1.74 -8.26 -30.39
N GLN A 249 -0.49 -8.52 -30.74
CA GLN A 249 0.27 -7.63 -31.64
C GLN A 249 -0.13 -7.80 -33.11
N LYS A 250 -0.54 -9.00 -33.50
CA LYS A 250 -0.84 -9.35 -34.90
C LYS A 250 -2.31 -9.14 -35.28
N VAL A 251 -3.21 -9.20 -34.31
CA VAL A 251 -4.66 -9.16 -34.54
C VAL A 251 -5.26 -8.01 -33.74
N ASP A 252 -5.77 -7.02 -34.46
CA ASP A 252 -6.33 -5.78 -33.90
C ASP A 252 -7.45 -6.04 -32.89
N ASP A 253 -8.33 -6.99 -33.19
CA ASP A 253 -9.49 -7.36 -32.37
C ASP A 253 -9.30 -8.74 -31.72
N ALA A 254 -8.08 -9.03 -31.26
CA ALA A 254 -7.78 -10.27 -30.57
C ALA A 254 -8.70 -10.48 -29.36
N ARG A 255 -9.49 -11.55 -29.40
CA ARG A 255 -10.32 -12.01 -28.28
C ARG A 255 -10.08 -13.50 -28.09
N PHE A 256 -9.81 -13.91 -26.86
CA PHE A 256 -9.74 -15.33 -26.52
C PHE A 256 -11.07 -15.75 -25.89
N ALA A 257 -11.43 -17.02 -26.04
CA ALA A 257 -12.57 -17.56 -25.32
C ALA A 257 -12.30 -17.43 -23.82
N ASN A 258 -13.14 -16.67 -23.11
CA ASN A 258 -13.03 -16.56 -21.66
C ASN A 258 -13.05 -17.96 -21.06
N PRO A 259 -12.06 -18.33 -20.22
CA PRO A 259 -12.15 -19.55 -19.47
C PRO A 259 -13.45 -19.52 -18.64
N ALA A 260 -13.98 -20.69 -18.30
CA ALA A 260 -15.01 -20.75 -17.26
C ALA A 260 -14.48 -19.96 -16.06
N PRO A 261 -15.31 -19.12 -15.41
CA PRO A 261 -14.85 -18.32 -14.29
C PRO A 261 -14.11 -19.26 -13.35
N ALA A 262 -12.82 -19.03 -13.15
CA ALA A 262 -12.09 -19.75 -12.13
C ALA A 262 -12.92 -19.61 -10.86
N ASP A 263 -13.08 -20.71 -10.10
CA ASP A 263 -13.60 -20.59 -8.75
C ASP A 263 -12.76 -19.49 -8.11
N GLN A 264 -13.35 -18.32 -7.87
CA GLN A 264 -12.64 -17.19 -7.29
C GLN A 264 -11.93 -17.77 -6.08
N ASP A 265 -10.59 -17.77 -6.12
CA ASP A 265 -9.81 -18.17 -4.97
C ASP A 265 -10.32 -17.30 -3.84
N ARG A 266 -11.10 -17.92 -2.95
CA ARG A 266 -11.73 -17.22 -1.84
C ARG A 266 -10.59 -16.94 -0.89
N ASP A 267 -9.90 -15.84 -1.13
CA ASP A 267 -8.87 -15.35 -0.24
C ASP A 267 -9.47 -15.27 1.16
N LEU A 268 -8.95 -16.13 2.03
CA LEU A 268 -9.36 -16.21 3.41
C LEU A 268 -9.08 -14.85 4.05
N ASN A 269 -10.14 -14.14 4.42
CA ASN A 269 -9.98 -12.83 5.04
C ASN A 269 -9.30 -12.98 6.41
N GLY A 270 -8.01 -12.66 6.47
CA GLY A 270 -7.19 -12.85 7.66
C GLY A 270 -7.74 -12.12 8.89
N SER A 271 -8.24 -10.89 8.71
CA SER A 271 -8.80 -10.10 9.82
C SER A 271 -10.05 -10.76 10.44
N MET A 272 -10.93 -11.35 9.60
CA MET A 272 -12.12 -12.06 10.05
C MET A 272 -11.76 -13.38 10.73
N VAL A 273 -10.76 -14.11 10.22
CA VAL A 273 -10.25 -15.32 10.86
C VAL A 273 -9.69 -15.01 12.24
N LEU A 274 -8.86 -13.96 12.36
CA LEU A 274 -8.33 -13.50 13.65
C LEU A 274 -9.45 -13.07 14.61
N LEU A 275 -10.45 -12.34 14.12
CA LEU A 275 -11.61 -11.93 14.92
C LEU A 275 -12.44 -13.14 15.39
N PHE A 276 -12.64 -14.15 14.54
CA PHE A 276 -13.34 -15.37 14.90
C PHE A 276 -12.59 -16.18 15.96
N LEU A 277 -11.28 -16.35 15.79
CA LEU A 277 -10.41 -17.00 16.78
C LEU A 277 -10.44 -16.25 18.11
N PHE A 278 -10.39 -14.91 18.07
CA PHE A 278 -10.53 -14.06 19.25
C PHE A 278 -11.86 -14.33 19.97
N TRP A 279 -12.99 -14.32 19.26
CA TRP A 279 -14.31 -14.56 19.87
C TRP A 279 -14.43 -15.96 20.44
N LEU A 280 -13.84 -16.98 19.82
CA LEU A 280 -13.81 -18.35 20.34
C LEU A 280 -13.09 -18.41 21.69
N VAL A 281 -11.89 -17.82 21.75
CA VAL A 281 -11.09 -17.76 23.00
C VAL A 281 -11.82 -16.95 24.07
N TYR A 282 -12.37 -15.79 23.71
CA TYR A 282 -13.11 -14.94 24.63
C TYR A 282 -14.39 -15.61 25.16
N ALA A 283 -15.19 -16.25 24.30
CA ALA A 283 -16.39 -16.96 24.70
C ALA A 283 -16.07 -18.14 25.64
N GLY A 284 -14.99 -18.87 25.35
CA GLY A 284 -14.45 -19.90 26.24
C GLY A 284 -14.13 -19.36 27.62
N TYR A 285 -13.35 -18.28 27.69
CA TYR A 285 -12.99 -17.63 28.95
C TYR A 285 -14.21 -17.08 29.71
N TYR A 286 -15.11 -16.37 29.03
CA TYR A 286 -16.34 -15.81 29.61
C TYR A 286 -17.26 -16.90 30.17
N ARG A 287 -17.34 -18.06 29.51
CA ARG A 287 -18.11 -19.22 30.00
C ARG A 287 -17.45 -19.86 31.22
N MET A 288 -16.13 -20.01 31.23
CA MET A 288 -15.39 -20.69 32.29
C MET A 288 -15.24 -19.86 33.56
N ASN A 289 -15.30 -18.53 33.47
CA ASN A 289 -15.12 -17.63 34.61
C ASN A 289 -16.43 -16.92 35.00
N PRO A 290 -17.25 -17.51 35.91
CA PRO A 290 -18.51 -16.91 36.34
C PRO A 290 -18.32 -15.63 37.16
N VAL A 291 -17.15 -15.43 37.78
CA VAL A 291 -16.84 -14.21 38.55
C VAL A 291 -16.63 -13.05 37.60
N TYR A 292 -15.83 -13.26 36.56
CA TYR A 292 -15.63 -12.29 35.47
C TYR A 292 -16.94 -11.90 34.79
N ARG A 293 -17.80 -12.86 34.47
CA ARG A 293 -19.13 -12.56 33.92
C ARG A 293 -19.97 -11.65 34.83
N LYS A 294 -20.01 -11.95 36.13
CA LYS A 294 -20.75 -11.12 37.10
C LYS A 294 -20.11 -9.74 37.25
N SER A 295 -18.80 -9.63 37.17
CA SER A 295 -18.08 -8.36 37.31
C SER A 295 -18.30 -7.44 36.11
N ILE A 296 -18.32 -7.96 34.89
CA ILE A 296 -18.70 -7.19 33.68
C ILE A 296 -20.12 -6.64 33.82
N ALA A 297 -21.10 -7.49 34.16
CA ALA A 297 -22.48 -7.06 34.32
C ALA A 297 -22.62 -5.97 35.39
N ARG A 298 -21.89 -6.10 36.52
CA ARG A 298 -21.85 -5.06 37.55
C ARG A 298 -21.20 -3.77 37.05
N PHE A 299 -20.11 -3.85 36.28
CA PHE A 299 -19.44 -2.66 35.76
C PHE A 299 -20.39 -1.82 34.88
N PHE A 300 -21.09 -2.45 33.93
CA PHE A 300 -21.96 -1.73 33.00
C PHE A 300 -23.33 -1.35 33.58
N LEU A 301 -23.89 -2.15 34.49
CA LEU A 301 -25.25 -1.92 35.02
C LEU A 301 -25.28 -1.30 36.43
N ASN A 302 -24.22 -1.43 37.22
CA ASN A 302 -24.15 -1.02 38.63
C ASN A 302 -22.75 -0.50 39.01
N TYR A 303 -22.29 0.53 38.30
CA TYR A 303 -20.91 1.01 38.36
C TYR A 303 -20.42 1.37 39.78
N ASP A 304 -21.19 2.11 40.59
CA ASP A 304 -20.74 2.49 41.93
C ASP A 304 -20.55 1.29 42.87
N PHE A 305 -21.40 0.26 42.75
CA PHE A 305 -21.22 -0.99 43.49
C PHE A 305 -19.95 -1.71 43.04
N PHE A 306 -19.70 -1.78 41.72
CA PHE A 306 -18.49 -2.37 41.18
C PHE A 306 -17.23 -1.66 41.70
N VAL A 307 -17.21 -0.33 41.66
CA VAL A 307 -16.10 0.48 42.19
C VAL A 307 -15.88 0.14 43.65
N ASN A 308 -16.92 0.25 44.49
CA ASN A 308 -16.81 -0.01 45.92
C ASN A 308 -16.34 -1.45 46.22
N ASP A 309 -16.81 -2.45 45.48
CA ASP A 309 -16.38 -3.84 45.67
C ASP A 309 -14.89 -4.04 45.38
N ILE A 310 -14.34 -3.36 44.37
CA ILE A 310 -12.90 -3.42 44.07
C ILE A 310 -12.12 -2.62 45.10
N LEU A 311 -12.57 -1.41 45.46
CA LEU A 311 -11.92 -0.56 46.45
C LEU A 311 -11.78 -1.30 47.80
N LEU A 312 -12.86 -1.96 48.23
CA LEU A 312 -12.92 -2.75 49.46
C LEU A 312 -12.34 -4.17 49.31
N ARG A 313 -11.78 -4.52 48.14
CA ARG A 313 -11.15 -5.83 47.86
C ARG A 313 -12.06 -7.02 48.07
N ARG A 314 -13.37 -6.82 47.90
CA ARG A 314 -14.39 -7.89 47.90
C ARG A 314 -14.29 -8.73 46.63
N ILE A 315 -13.76 -8.14 45.57
CA ILE A 315 -13.44 -8.78 44.31
C ILE A 315 -11.91 -8.77 44.15
N ARG A 316 -11.29 -9.95 44.08
CA ARG A 316 -9.85 -10.12 43.85
C ARG A 316 -9.67 -10.86 42.53
N LEU A 317 -9.24 -10.14 41.50
CA LEU A 317 -9.14 -10.68 40.15
C LEU A 317 -7.77 -10.40 39.53
N PRO A 318 -6.67 -10.84 40.18
CA PRO A 318 -5.33 -10.57 39.65
C PRO A 318 -5.14 -11.21 38.26
N VAL A 319 -5.69 -12.41 38.05
CA VAL A 319 -5.62 -13.13 36.78
C VAL A 319 -6.47 -12.45 35.71
N ASP A 320 -7.69 -12.00 36.04
CA ASP A 320 -8.57 -11.38 35.04
C ASP A 320 -8.02 -10.04 34.55
N GLY A 321 -7.32 -9.29 35.40
CA GLY A 321 -6.59 -8.10 34.97
C GLY A 321 -5.53 -8.42 33.91
N LEU A 322 -4.73 -9.47 34.10
CA LEU A 322 -3.73 -9.90 33.10
C LEU A 322 -4.38 -10.38 31.80
N ILE A 323 -5.47 -11.14 31.91
CA ILE A 323 -6.21 -11.64 30.74
C ILE A 323 -6.82 -10.49 29.96
N MET A 324 -7.43 -9.52 30.64
CA MET A 324 -8.00 -8.33 30.00
C MET A 324 -6.96 -7.43 29.35
N TYR A 325 -5.77 -7.34 29.95
CA TYR A 325 -4.64 -6.67 29.33
C TYR A 325 -4.28 -7.35 28.00
N ALA A 326 -4.09 -8.67 28.01
CA ALA A 326 -3.74 -9.43 26.81
C ALA A 326 -4.83 -9.32 25.74
N ILE A 327 -6.11 -9.46 26.11
CA ILE A 327 -7.24 -9.30 25.21
C ILE A 327 -7.25 -7.91 24.56
N THR A 328 -7.05 -6.84 25.33
CA THR A 328 -7.06 -5.47 24.80
C THR A 328 -5.92 -5.27 23.80
N CYS A 329 -4.74 -5.83 24.06
CA CYS A 329 -3.62 -5.80 23.13
C CYS A 329 -3.89 -6.62 21.86
N ILE A 330 -4.50 -7.81 21.98
CA ILE A 330 -4.90 -8.64 20.83
C ILE A 330 -5.92 -7.90 19.97
N LEU A 331 -6.92 -7.25 20.57
CA LEU A 331 -7.92 -6.46 19.85
C LEU A 331 -7.28 -5.29 19.09
N ALA A 332 -6.33 -4.59 19.71
CA ALA A 332 -5.55 -3.57 19.02
C ALA A 332 -4.78 -4.17 17.84
N GLY A 333 -4.15 -5.33 18.02
CA GLY A 333 -3.47 -6.04 16.95
C GLY A 333 -4.41 -6.40 15.80
N ILE A 334 -5.60 -6.93 16.08
CA ILE A 334 -6.62 -7.25 15.06
C ILE A 334 -7.04 -5.98 14.30
N LEU A 335 -7.23 -4.87 15.01
CA LEU A 335 -7.52 -3.58 14.39
C LEU A 335 -6.37 -3.12 13.47
N GLY A 336 -5.12 -3.19 13.94
CA GLY A 336 -3.94 -2.86 13.14
C GLY A 336 -3.81 -3.74 11.89
N PHE A 337 -4.05 -5.04 12.03
CA PHE A 337 -4.08 -5.98 10.91
C PHE A 337 -5.15 -5.57 9.89
N ALA A 338 -6.40 -5.35 10.34
CA ALA A 338 -7.50 -5.01 9.45
C ALA A 338 -7.27 -3.69 8.70
N ILE A 339 -6.69 -2.69 9.37
CA ILE A 339 -6.33 -1.43 8.72
C ILE A 339 -5.25 -1.65 7.67
N SER A 340 -4.21 -2.40 8.01
CA SER A 340 -3.13 -2.68 7.06
C SER A 340 -3.58 -3.51 5.86
N ASP A 341 -4.53 -4.44 6.06
CA ASP A 341 -5.03 -5.34 5.01
C ASP A 341 -6.06 -4.66 4.10
N MET A 342 -6.90 -3.78 4.66
CA MET A 342 -8.04 -3.19 3.92
C MET A 342 -7.79 -1.77 3.43
N VAL A 343 -6.89 -1.02 4.08
CA VAL A 343 -6.67 0.40 3.78
C VAL A 343 -5.29 0.65 3.18
N LEU A 344 -4.28 -0.18 3.48
CA LEU A 344 -2.93 0.05 2.98
C LEU A 344 -2.57 -0.97 1.89
N ASP A 345 -2.43 -0.49 0.66
CA ASP A 345 -1.93 -1.32 -0.43
C ASP A 345 -0.51 -1.83 -0.17
N PRO A 346 -0.08 -2.92 -0.82
CA PRO A 346 1.30 -3.43 -0.70
C PRO A 346 2.36 -2.33 -0.86
N ILE A 347 2.20 -1.48 -1.88
CA ILE A 347 3.12 -0.36 -2.16
C ILE A 347 3.10 0.68 -1.04
N SER A 348 1.93 0.99 -0.47
CA SER A 348 1.81 1.92 0.66
C SER A 348 2.52 1.39 1.91
N ARG A 349 2.50 0.07 2.13
CA ARG A 349 3.23 -0.58 3.24
C ARG A 349 4.75 -0.58 3.00
N GLU A 350 5.17 -0.81 1.76
CA GLU A 350 6.58 -0.67 1.35
C GLU A 350 7.08 0.77 1.52
N ALA A 351 6.26 1.77 1.19
CA ALA A 351 6.59 3.18 1.44
C ALA A 351 6.85 3.45 2.92
N LEU A 352 6.00 2.93 3.83
CA LEU A 352 6.23 3.03 5.27
C LEU A 352 7.53 2.32 5.68
N MET A 353 7.79 1.12 5.15
CA MET A 353 9.01 0.36 5.41
C MET A 353 10.27 1.16 5.06
N PHE A 354 10.25 1.85 3.91
CA PHE A 354 11.37 2.62 3.41
C PHE A 354 11.80 3.75 4.38
N TYR A 355 10.84 4.34 5.10
CA TYR A 355 11.10 5.39 6.10
C TYR A 355 11.26 4.87 7.53
N THR A 356 10.77 3.67 7.85
CA THR A 356 10.93 3.04 9.17
C THR A 356 11.64 1.67 9.13
N PRO A 357 12.96 1.64 8.87
CA PRO A 357 13.72 0.39 8.74
C PRO A 357 13.95 -0.35 10.07
N ILE A 358 13.26 0.02 11.15
CA ILE A 358 13.45 -0.55 12.51
C ILE A 358 13.12 -2.06 12.53
N ILE A 359 12.28 -2.55 11.61
CA ILE A 359 11.93 -3.97 11.48
C ILE A 359 12.16 -4.42 10.02
N PRO A 360 13.39 -4.76 9.63
CA PRO A 360 13.80 -4.77 8.22
C PRO A 360 13.25 -5.90 7.33
N TYR A 361 12.42 -6.84 7.82
CA TYR A 361 12.10 -8.06 7.05
C TYR A 361 10.61 -8.39 6.80
N HIS A 362 9.63 -7.66 7.35
CA HIS A 362 8.23 -8.14 7.28
C HIS A 362 7.12 -7.08 7.07
N TRP A 363 7.42 -5.79 6.85
CA TRP A 363 6.37 -4.74 6.77
C TRP A 363 5.38 -4.92 5.62
N SER A 364 5.73 -5.65 4.57
CA SER A 364 4.80 -5.99 3.48
C SER A 364 3.66 -6.91 3.94
N SER A 365 3.79 -7.57 5.09
CA SER A 365 2.72 -8.39 5.67
C SER A 365 1.83 -7.57 6.61
N PRO A 366 0.48 -7.68 6.52
CA PRO A 366 -0.41 -7.07 7.52
C PRO A 366 -0.15 -7.57 8.95
N GLY A 367 0.51 -8.73 9.09
CA GLY A 367 0.92 -9.28 10.38
C GLY A 367 1.90 -8.39 11.17
N VAL A 368 2.67 -7.53 10.52
CA VAL A 368 3.54 -6.59 11.23
C VAL A 368 2.73 -5.49 11.91
N PHE A 369 1.66 -5.00 11.27
CA PHE A 369 0.78 -4.01 11.89
C PHE A 369 0.02 -4.60 13.08
N PHE A 370 -0.32 -5.90 13.04
CA PHE A 370 -0.81 -6.61 14.22
C PHE A 370 0.15 -6.49 15.40
N LEU A 371 1.42 -6.86 15.18
CA LEU A 371 2.45 -6.83 16.22
C LEU A 371 2.73 -5.41 16.71
N LEU A 372 2.76 -4.44 15.80
CA LEU A 372 2.97 -3.03 16.13
C LEU A 372 1.85 -2.50 17.04
N PHE A 373 0.59 -2.65 16.65
CA PHE A 373 -0.54 -2.19 17.45
C PHE A 373 -0.65 -2.93 18.79
N PHE A 374 -0.36 -4.23 18.80
CA PHE A 374 -0.26 -5.02 20.03
C PHE A 374 0.81 -4.43 20.97
N ALA A 375 2.02 -4.19 20.46
CA ALA A 375 3.15 -3.71 21.25
C ALA A 375 2.93 -2.28 21.77
N VAL A 376 2.43 -1.38 20.91
CA VAL A 376 2.10 0.00 21.30
C VAL A 376 1.01 0.01 22.38
N THR A 377 -0.04 -0.79 22.22
CA THR A 377 -1.13 -0.88 23.20
C THR A 377 -0.65 -1.47 24.52
N ALA A 378 0.18 -2.52 24.47
CA ALA A 378 0.80 -3.10 25.65
C ALA A 378 1.64 -2.06 26.39
N LEU A 379 2.53 -1.34 25.69
CA LEU A 379 3.35 -0.30 26.28
C LEU A 379 2.49 0.80 26.93
N LEU A 380 1.46 1.29 26.23
CA LEU A 380 0.57 2.34 26.74
C LEU A 380 -0.18 1.88 27.99
N LEU A 381 -0.80 0.69 27.98
CA LEU A 381 -1.49 0.14 29.14
C LEU A 381 -0.53 -0.10 30.31
N GLY A 382 0.67 -0.62 30.04
CA GLY A 382 1.70 -0.84 31.04
C GLY A 382 2.12 0.46 31.72
N VAL A 383 2.41 1.50 30.93
CA VAL A 383 2.72 2.84 31.43
C VAL A 383 1.55 3.39 32.26
N GLN A 384 0.32 3.30 31.78
CA GLN A 384 -0.87 3.77 32.52
C GLN A 384 -1.02 3.09 33.89
N ILE A 385 -0.90 1.76 33.94
CA ILE A 385 -1.02 0.98 35.18
C ILE A 385 0.12 1.34 36.15
N ILE A 386 1.36 1.39 35.67
CA ILE A 386 2.53 1.77 36.47
C ILE A 386 2.39 3.20 36.99
N TRP A 387 1.90 4.12 36.15
CA TRP A 387 1.74 5.52 36.51
C TRP A 387 0.73 5.71 37.64
N ILE A 388 -0.46 5.10 37.52
CA ILE A 388 -1.47 5.14 38.58
C ILE A 388 -0.95 4.44 39.85
N ARG A 389 -0.15 3.37 39.69
CA ARG A 389 0.48 2.66 40.81
C ARG A 389 1.47 3.54 41.57
N ILE A 390 2.31 4.30 40.87
CA ILE A 390 3.27 5.23 41.47
C ILE A 390 2.50 6.34 42.20
N ALA A 391 1.49 6.93 41.56
CA ALA A 391 0.66 7.97 42.14
C ALA A 391 -0.11 7.50 43.40
N ASN A 392 -0.42 6.20 43.49
CA ASN A 392 -1.17 5.59 44.60
C ASN A 392 -0.35 4.53 45.36
N ARG A 393 0.97 4.73 45.50
CA ARG A 393 1.90 3.71 46.04
C ARG A 393 1.49 3.16 47.41
N GLN A 394 0.89 3.99 48.26
CA GLN A 394 0.59 3.68 49.67
C GLN A 394 -0.59 2.71 49.87
N HIS A 395 -1.60 2.71 48.99
CA HIS A 395 -2.85 1.95 49.26
C HIS A 395 -3.45 1.21 48.06
N GLY A 396 -3.03 1.51 46.83
CA GLY A 396 -3.50 0.78 45.66
C GLY A 396 -2.77 -0.54 45.50
N HIS A 397 -3.47 -1.65 45.29
CA HIS A 397 -2.80 -2.86 44.81
C HIS A 397 -2.87 -2.91 43.27
N THR A 398 -1.88 -3.55 42.66
CA THR A 398 -1.75 -3.58 41.20
C THR A 398 -2.97 -4.23 40.54
N ASP A 399 -3.60 -5.21 41.19
CA ASP A 399 -4.83 -5.86 40.73
C ASP A 399 -6.04 -4.93 40.71
N GLN A 400 -6.20 -4.07 41.72
CA GLN A 400 -7.28 -3.07 41.75
C GLN A 400 -7.09 -2.04 40.63
N ILE A 401 -5.86 -1.53 40.50
CA ILE A 401 -5.53 -0.51 39.50
C ILE A 401 -5.71 -1.05 38.08
N SER A 402 -5.19 -2.26 37.81
CA SER A 402 -5.34 -2.88 36.49
C SER A 402 -6.81 -3.14 36.17
N THR A 403 -7.61 -3.58 37.15
CA THR A 403 -9.05 -3.78 36.97
C THR A 403 -9.75 -2.48 36.55
N PHE A 404 -9.47 -1.36 37.21
CA PHE A 404 -10.06 -0.07 36.81
C PHE A 404 -9.62 0.37 35.42
N VAL A 405 -8.33 0.25 35.10
CA VAL A 405 -7.77 0.68 33.81
C VAL A 405 -8.27 -0.20 32.67
N LEU A 406 -8.56 -1.46 32.91
CA LEU A 406 -8.86 -2.41 31.83
C LEU A 406 -10.36 -2.63 31.61
N TRP A 407 -11.21 -2.46 32.63
CA TRP A 407 -12.65 -2.72 32.47
C TRP A 407 -13.36 -1.83 31.44
N PRO A 408 -13.12 -0.51 31.38
CA PRO A 408 -13.71 0.33 30.34
C PRO A 408 -13.35 -0.12 28.92
N ASN A 409 -12.21 -0.78 28.72
CA ASN A 409 -11.77 -1.28 27.41
C ASN A 409 -12.62 -2.45 26.87
N HIS A 410 -13.58 -3.00 27.62
CA HIS A 410 -14.57 -3.92 27.04
C HIS A 410 -15.40 -3.26 25.95
N ILE A 411 -15.57 -1.93 25.98
CA ILE A 411 -16.24 -1.19 24.90
C ILE A 411 -15.46 -1.35 23.58
N ASN A 412 -14.12 -1.41 23.64
CA ASN A 412 -13.28 -1.63 22.46
C ASN A 412 -13.54 -2.99 21.79
N PHE A 413 -14.15 -3.96 22.47
CA PHE A 413 -14.48 -5.25 21.87
C PHE A 413 -15.56 -5.07 20.81
N LEU A 414 -16.58 -4.26 21.15
CA LEU A 414 -17.64 -3.91 20.22
C LEU A 414 -17.09 -3.03 19.08
N ILE A 415 -16.26 -2.04 19.41
CA ILE A 415 -15.66 -1.15 18.41
C ILE A 415 -14.82 -1.92 17.40
N VAL A 416 -13.95 -2.83 17.84
CA VAL A 416 -13.12 -3.63 16.91
C VAL A 416 -13.97 -4.64 16.15
N THR A 417 -14.93 -5.31 16.80
CA THR A 417 -15.79 -6.29 16.11
C THR A 417 -16.62 -5.63 15.02
N PHE A 418 -17.36 -4.57 15.34
CA PHE A 418 -18.13 -3.83 14.35
C PHE A 418 -17.23 -3.11 13.34
N GLY A 419 -16.11 -2.56 13.80
CA GLY A 419 -15.14 -1.86 12.97
C GLY A 419 -14.57 -2.75 11.87
N VAL A 420 -14.10 -3.95 12.19
CA VAL A 420 -13.59 -4.92 11.20
C VAL A 420 -14.68 -5.33 10.20
N ILE A 421 -15.91 -5.56 10.68
CA ILE A 421 -17.05 -5.90 9.81
C ILE A 421 -17.40 -4.74 8.86
N LEU A 422 -17.45 -3.52 9.39
CA LEU A 422 -17.78 -2.32 8.62
C LEU A 422 -16.67 -1.97 7.63
N MET A 423 -15.41 -1.99 8.03
CA MET A 423 -14.27 -1.75 7.14
C MET A 423 -14.22 -2.76 6.01
N ARG A 424 -14.62 -4.02 6.27
CA ARG A 424 -14.71 -5.01 5.19
C ARG A 424 -15.84 -4.71 4.20
N SER A 425 -16.96 -4.20 4.72
CA SER A 425 -18.12 -3.87 3.89
C SER A 425 -17.91 -2.57 3.11
N PHE A 426 -17.17 -1.62 3.71
CA PHE A 426 -16.90 -0.28 3.21
C PHE A 426 -15.45 0.09 3.56
N PRO A 427 -14.47 -0.30 2.73
CA PRO A 427 -13.07 0.07 2.95
C PRO A 427 -12.91 1.57 2.74
N ASP A 428 -12.91 2.32 3.84
CA ASP A 428 -12.79 3.78 3.84
C ASP A 428 -11.74 4.21 4.87
N THR A 429 -10.81 5.05 4.43
CA THR A 429 -9.71 5.58 5.24
C THR A 429 -10.21 6.45 6.40
N LEU A 430 -11.31 7.19 6.19
CA LEU A 430 -11.90 8.02 7.24
C LEU A 430 -12.53 7.15 8.34
N LEU A 431 -13.26 6.09 7.97
CA LEU A 431 -13.77 5.10 8.91
C LEU A 431 -12.64 4.47 9.73
N ALA A 432 -11.58 4.00 9.08
CA ALA A 432 -10.43 3.40 9.76
C ALA A 432 -9.77 4.36 10.77
N SER A 433 -9.56 5.61 10.36
CA SER A 433 -9.01 6.66 11.21
C SER A 433 -9.92 6.96 12.41
N THR A 434 -11.23 7.02 12.19
CA THR A 434 -12.22 7.21 13.25
C THR A 434 -12.19 6.06 14.26
N LEU A 435 -12.09 4.81 13.80
CA LEU A 435 -11.99 3.65 14.66
C LEU A 435 -10.72 3.67 15.53
N ILE A 436 -9.57 4.06 14.97
CA ILE A 436 -8.33 4.26 15.73
C ILE A 436 -8.55 5.31 16.83
N VAL A 437 -9.09 6.46 16.47
CA VAL A 437 -9.30 7.59 17.42
C VAL A 437 -10.26 7.17 18.53
N VAL A 438 -11.36 6.49 18.21
CA VAL A 438 -12.32 6.00 19.20
C VAL A 438 -11.69 4.94 20.09
N PHE A 439 -10.95 3.98 19.53
CA PHE A 439 -10.28 2.91 20.28
C PHE A 439 -9.30 3.47 21.33
N PHE A 440 -8.39 4.36 20.90
CA PHE A 440 -7.45 4.99 21.82
C PHE A 440 -8.14 6.01 22.73
N GLY A 441 -9.17 6.70 22.26
CA GLY A 441 -10.00 7.59 23.07
C GLY A 441 -10.61 6.88 24.28
N ILE A 442 -11.16 5.67 24.08
CA ILE A 442 -11.67 4.82 25.17
C ILE A 442 -10.55 4.45 26.14
N MET A 443 -9.35 4.10 25.65
CA MET A 443 -8.20 3.82 26.51
C MET A 443 -7.80 5.03 27.36
N PHE A 444 -7.77 6.24 26.78
CA PHE A 444 -7.46 7.46 27.50
C PHE A 444 -8.53 7.79 28.55
N VAL A 445 -9.81 7.70 28.20
CA VAL A 445 -10.92 7.87 29.16
C VAL A 445 -10.84 6.85 30.29
N SER A 446 -10.44 5.61 29.98
CA SER A 446 -10.21 4.56 30.98
C SER A 446 -9.16 4.96 32.01
N PHE A 447 -8.04 5.53 31.58
CA PHE A 447 -7.01 6.05 32.48
C PHE A 447 -7.55 7.15 33.42
N PHE A 448 -8.27 8.14 32.87
CA PHE A 448 -8.80 9.25 33.67
C PHE A 448 -9.84 8.79 34.69
N THR A 449 -10.77 7.94 34.27
CA THR A 449 -11.80 7.36 35.15
C THR A 449 -11.17 6.51 36.25
N SER A 450 -10.15 5.72 35.93
CA SER A 450 -9.39 4.92 36.89
C SER A 450 -8.71 5.76 37.95
N ALA A 451 -7.99 6.80 37.53
CA ALA A 451 -7.34 7.72 38.43
C ALA A 451 -8.35 8.48 39.32
N TYR A 452 -9.50 8.87 38.76
CA TYR A 452 -10.58 9.49 39.53
C TYR A 452 -11.15 8.52 40.60
N ASN A 453 -11.38 7.26 40.24
CA ASN A 453 -11.85 6.25 41.19
C ASN A 453 -10.83 6.00 42.31
N MET A 454 -9.53 5.98 42.00
CA MET A 454 -8.46 5.82 43.01
C MET A 454 -8.44 6.97 44.03
N ARG A 455 -8.78 8.20 43.61
CA ARG A 455 -8.92 9.34 44.52
C ARG A 455 -10.04 9.15 45.55
N ARG A 456 -11.06 8.33 45.28
CA ARG A 456 -12.11 8.05 46.29
C ARG A 456 -11.57 7.28 47.50
N ILE A 457 -10.47 6.53 47.36
CA ILE A 457 -9.84 5.78 48.46
C ILE A 457 -8.99 6.70 49.34
N ILE A 458 -8.27 7.63 48.71
CA ILE A 458 -7.33 8.52 49.38
C ILE A 458 -7.67 9.94 48.94
N PRO A 459 -8.11 10.83 49.86
CA PRO A 459 -8.21 12.25 49.56
C PRO A 459 -6.78 12.82 49.39
N THR A 460 -6.17 12.57 48.24
CA THR A 460 -4.98 13.27 47.78
C THR A 460 -5.39 14.70 47.42
N SER A 461 -4.46 15.64 47.61
CA SER A 461 -4.67 17.03 47.22
C SER A 461 -5.13 17.07 45.75
N PRO A 462 -6.22 17.78 45.41
CA PRO A 462 -6.66 17.95 44.02
C PRO A 462 -5.51 18.37 43.09
N PHE A 463 -4.60 19.20 43.61
CA PHE A 463 -3.41 19.66 42.88
C PHE A 463 -2.44 18.53 42.50
N TYR A 464 -2.29 17.51 43.35
CA TYR A 464 -1.44 16.35 43.04
C TYR A 464 -2.01 15.54 41.88
N MET A 465 -3.32 15.33 41.88
CA MET A 465 -4.02 14.60 40.80
C MET A 465 -4.00 15.39 39.49
N THR A 466 -4.30 16.68 39.52
CA THR A 466 -4.21 17.56 38.35
C THR A 466 -2.79 17.60 37.79
N GLY A 467 -1.77 17.72 38.65
CA GLY A 467 -0.37 17.66 38.22
C GLY A 467 -0.01 16.32 37.57
N THR A 468 -0.53 15.21 38.11
CA THR A 468 -0.32 13.86 37.56
C THR A 468 -1.01 13.68 36.21
N TYR A 469 -2.21 14.24 36.02
CA TYR A 469 -2.91 14.25 34.74
C TYR A 469 -2.19 15.06 33.68
N VAL A 470 -1.81 16.31 34.02
CA VAL A 470 -1.11 17.21 33.11
C VAL A 470 0.24 16.61 32.73
N LEU A 471 0.98 16.04 33.68
CA LEU A 471 2.27 15.41 33.40
C LEU A 471 2.11 14.16 32.53
N PHE A 472 1.10 13.32 32.79
CA PHE A 472 0.83 12.15 31.93
C PHE A 472 0.50 12.57 30.51
N ILE A 473 -0.42 13.53 30.34
CA ILE A 473 -0.75 14.08 29.02
C ILE A 473 0.52 14.61 28.37
N LEU A 474 1.28 15.47 29.04
CA LEU A 474 2.50 16.08 28.48
C LEU A 474 3.52 15.01 28.06
N VAL A 475 3.79 14.00 28.89
CA VAL A 475 4.72 12.91 28.56
C VAL A 475 4.20 12.08 27.40
N SER A 476 2.92 11.67 27.44
CA SER A 476 2.32 10.88 26.35
C SER A 476 2.28 11.65 25.04
N THR A 477 1.90 12.93 25.04
CA THR A 477 1.89 13.78 23.84
C THR A 477 3.31 14.04 23.35
N THR A 478 4.30 14.19 24.24
CA THR A 478 5.71 14.37 23.84
C THR A 478 6.27 13.10 23.21
N VAL A 479 6.03 11.93 23.81
CA VAL A 479 6.48 10.63 23.26
C VAL A 479 5.80 10.36 21.92
N LEU A 480 4.48 10.59 21.83
CA LEU A 480 3.74 10.42 20.59
C LEU A 480 4.21 11.40 19.51
N SER A 481 4.44 12.68 19.86
CA SER A 481 4.99 13.68 18.96
C SER A 481 6.40 13.30 18.49
N TRP A 482 7.24 12.80 19.38
CA TRP A 482 8.57 12.35 19.03
C TRP A 482 8.54 11.14 18.08
N LEU A 483 7.65 10.17 18.30
CA LEU A 483 7.45 9.05 17.38
C LEU A 483 6.94 9.51 16.00
N ILE A 484 6.03 10.49 15.97
CA ILE A 484 5.42 11.00 14.74
C ILE A 484 6.39 11.89 13.94
N PHE A 485 7.05 12.84 14.60
CA PHE A 485 7.88 13.85 13.94
C PHE A 485 9.37 13.48 13.88
N GLY A 486 9.86 12.68 14.82
CA GLY A 486 11.29 12.33 14.91
C GLY A 486 11.75 11.30 13.86
N PHE A 487 10.83 10.47 13.37
CA PHE A 487 11.12 9.44 12.36
C PHE A 487 10.64 9.80 10.95
N ASP A 488 10.27 11.06 10.70
CA ASP A 488 9.54 11.46 9.48
C ASP A 488 8.28 10.60 9.22
N LEU A 489 7.78 9.91 10.26
CA LEU A 489 6.69 8.94 10.17
C LEU A 489 5.41 9.59 9.64
N LEU A 490 5.15 10.84 10.03
CA LEU A 490 4.01 11.59 9.49
C LEU A 490 4.09 11.70 7.97
N LYS A 491 5.25 12.05 7.41
CA LYS A 491 5.42 12.20 5.96
C LYS A 491 5.40 10.87 5.24
N ALA A 492 5.97 9.83 5.85
CA ALA A 492 5.89 8.47 5.34
C ALA A 492 4.43 7.99 5.32
N TRP A 493 3.66 8.33 6.36
CA TRP A 493 2.24 8.04 6.46
C TRP A 493 1.43 8.85 5.45
N ASP A 494 1.71 10.14 5.29
CA ASP A 494 1.05 10.98 4.28
C ASP A 494 1.31 10.44 2.86
N LEU A 495 2.55 10.03 2.59
CA LEU A 495 2.90 9.37 1.33
C LEU A 495 2.12 8.06 1.16
N ALA A 496 2.20 7.15 2.13
CA ALA A 496 1.51 5.86 2.09
C ALA A 496 -0.01 6.01 1.98
N ALA A 497 -0.60 6.96 2.69
CA ALA A 497 -2.03 7.28 2.59
C ALA A 497 -2.38 7.81 1.20
N SER A 498 -1.53 8.65 0.60
CA SER A 498 -1.76 9.16 -0.76
C SER A 498 -1.67 8.07 -1.83
N LEU A 499 -0.87 7.03 -1.57
CA LEU A 499 -0.72 5.86 -2.44
C LEU A 499 -1.86 4.85 -2.25
N ALA A 500 -2.42 4.76 -1.05
CA ALA A 500 -3.56 3.90 -0.72
C ALA A 500 -4.92 4.42 -1.20
N SER A 501 -5.05 5.73 -1.41
CA SER A 501 -6.30 6.38 -1.84
C SER A 501 -6.47 6.43 -3.37
N ALA A 502 -5.58 5.78 -4.12
CA ALA A 502 -5.42 5.91 -5.57
C ALA A 502 -5.69 4.59 -6.28
#